data_AF-A0A2T3G296-F1
#
_entry.id   AF-A0A2T3G296-F1
#
_cell.length_a   1.000
_cell.length_b   1.000
_cell.length_c   1.000
_cell.angle_alpha   90.00
_cell.angle_beta   90.00
_cell.angle_gamma   90.00
#
_symmetry.space_group_name_H-M   'P 1'
#
loop_
_entity.id
_entity.type
_entity.pdbx_description
1 polymer ?
#
loop_
_entity_poly.entity_id
_entity_poly.type
_entity_poly.pdbx_seq_one_letter_code
_entity_poly.pdbx_strand_id
1 'polypeptide(L)'
;MNELQQGLLNEFVAVSISTKEDFDKVINFLSINNCFLSNGEPVIKLPYPGNQPITILMQNKIVYWQTASQTIDPRYKVVNTIEFFRPADEEKVIEAKAEIIDEQVNIDEKHLSLEVQKRPANEAIVSNIDDIVKLIPAIEAKKGVVVDESNYKDFVKKGEGMVPLYRSYAKKLDAERKALEKAYKEPLEEFKKKVGSVVNALNETADMVAENVDVYVKKQKDALKKEYQTAIDQLKKALVSKGMLSQEYADLFVFDEKWLNTSTSKKKFKEQVEAQFNDLMEKEKNYKLNLEMVEKTITNACHIANVDEKLISRKKFQSLLKTEGLPKVTEMITDEVDIIKKQSQALAKQKEEFEKKQKEVELQHQKELEQARKQAIHSADEATQPKYTPVKRGDETIANVNDKYVVTEIKQTPPKFEGQKWKRTFEFEGDLAALQMLNRYMDVIKSINPTFSFGEVKLTEKELSDPQTGVINKYNVKEVN
;
A
#
# COMPACT_ATOMS: atom_id res chain seq x y z
N MET A 1 19.27 32.61 5.27
CA MET A 1 19.85 33.54 4.28
C MET A 1 20.58 34.60 5.08
N ASN A 2 21.89 34.77 4.90
CA ASN A 2 22.69 35.74 5.67
C ASN A 2 22.46 37.18 5.16
N GLU A 3 22.95 38.19 5.89
CA GLU A 3 22.75 39.61 5.53
C GLU A 3 23.29 39.95 4.13
N LEU A 4 24.41 39.34 3.73
CA LEU A 4 25.00 39.56 2.41
C LEU A 4 24.15 38.97 1.28
N GLN A 5 23.55 37.80 1.49
CA GLN A 5 22.61 37.17 0.56
C GLN A 5 21.31 37.97 0.43
N GLN A 6 20.78 38.51 1.55
CA GLN A 6 19.63 39.42 1.49
C GLN A 6 20.00 40.75 0.82
N GLY A 7 21.20 41.27 1.12
CA GLY A 7 21.73 42.48 0.52
C GLY A 7 21.94 42.33 -0.99
N LEU A 8 22.37 41.16 -1.49
CA LEU A 8 22.44 40.92 -2.93
C LEU A 8 21.07 40.82 -3.61
N LEU A 9 19.98 40.56 -2.87
CA LEU A 9 18.62 40.48 -3.42
C LEU A 9 17.84 41.81 -3.31
N ASN A 10 18.19 42.66 -2.34
CA ASN A 10 17.39 43.84 -1.99
C ASN A 10 18.20 45.14 -1.86
N GLU A 11 19.53 45.09 -1.79
CA GLU A 11 20.44 46.24 -1.61
C GLU A 11 21.55 46.27 -2.68
N PHE A 12 22.45 47.25 -2.60
CA PHE A 12 23.63 47.36 -3.48
C PHE A 12 24.77 46.49 -2.94
N VAL A 13 24.66 45.17 -3.09
CA VAL A 13 25.78 44.23 -2.83
C VAL A 13 26.27 43.65 -4.14
N ALA A 14 27.58 43.51 -4.29
CA ALA A 14 28.21 42.92 -5.45
C ALA A 14 29.13 41.78 -5.01
N VAL A 15 29.06 40.62 -5.68
CA VAL A 15 29.84 39.44 -5.32
C VAL A 15 30.98 39.27 -6.30
N SER A 16 32.22 39.30 -5.79
CA SER A 16 33.44 39.02 -6.53
C SER A 16 33.66 37.51 -6.60
N ILE A 17 33.86 37.01 -7.82
CA ILE A 17 33.96 35.60 -8.17
C ILE A 17 35.31 35.38 -8.85
N SER A 18 36.14 34.52 -8.27
CA SER A 18 37.50 34.24 -8.76
C SER A 18 37.64 32.84 -9.36
N THR A 19 36.68 31.95 -9.13
CA THR A 19 36.73 30.55 -9.58
C THR A 19 35.41 30.13 -10.24
N LYS A 20 35.46 29.08 -11.06
CA LYS A 20 34.26 28.48 -11.64
C LYS A 20 33.33 27.89 -10.58
N GLU A 21 33.90 27.32 -9.51
CA GLU A 21 33.10 26.77 -8.41
C GLU A 21 32.32 27.86 -7.68
N ASP A 22 32.95 29.00 -7.42
CA ASP A 22 32.30 30.18 -6.84
C ASP A 22 31.18 30.72 -7.73
N PHE A 23 31.41 30.72 -9.04
CA PHE A 23 30.40 31.10 -10.02
C PHE A 23 29.17 30.21 -9.93
N ASP A 24 29.37 28.89 -9.97
CA ASP A 24 28.26 27.93 -9.91
C ASP A 24 27.46 28.08 -8.62
N LYS A 25 28.12 28.35 -7.48
CA LYS A 25 27.45 28.61 -6.19
C LYS A 25 26.59 29.88 -6.22
N VAL A 26 27.14 31.00 -6.71
CA VAL A 26 26.41 32.29 -6.77
C VAL A 26 25.27 32.22 -7.77
N ILE A 27 25.46 31.61 -8.94
CA ILE A 27 24.43 31.45 -9.97
C ILE A 27 23.29 30.56 -9.48
N ASN A 28 23.60 29.47 -8.78
CA ASN A 28 22.58 28.60 -8.20
C ASN A 28 21.76 29.35 -7.13
N PHE A 29 22.41 30.12 -6.26
CA PHE A 29 21.72 30.99 -5.30
C PHE A 29 20.77 31.98 -5.98
N LEU A 30 21.24 32.70 -7.01
CA LEU A 30 20.42 33.67 -7.74
C LEU A 30 19.27 32.99 -8.49
N SER A 31 19.50 31.79 -9.03
CA SER A 31 18.46 31.01 -9.73
C SER A 31 17.35 30.58 -8.78
N ILE A 32 17.68 30.15 -7.56
CA ILE A 32 16.70 29.79 -6.53
C ILE A 32 15.83 31.00 -6.15
N ASN A 33 16.39 32.20 -6.20
CA ASN A 33 15.70 33.45 -5.86
C ASN A 33 14.98 34.12 -7.04
N ASN A 34 14.76 33.40 -8.15
CA ASN A 34 14.06 33.89 -9.36
C ASN A 34 14.69 35.16 -9.95
N CYS A 35 16.01 35.19 -10.06
CA CYS A 35 16.73 36.27 -10.75
C CYS A 35 16.90 35.96 -12.26
N PHE A 36 16.90 37.02 -13.06
CA PHE A 36 16.96 36.96 -14.52
C PHE A 36 18.11 37.81 -15.05
N LEU A 37 18.59 37.49 -16.25
CA LEU A 37 19.52 38.32 -17.00
C LEU A 37 18.79 39.53 -17.60
N SER A 38 19.55 40.54 -18.02
CA SER A 38 19.00 41.74 -18.67
C SER A 38 18.22 41.47 -19.96
N ASN A 39 18.45 40.32 -20.60
CA ASN A 39 17.72 39.85 -21.77
C ASN A 39 16.42 39.08 -21.44
N GLY A 40 16.06 38.95 -20.15
CA GLY A 40 14.87 38.24 -19.69
C GLY A 40 15.04 36.72 -19.54
N GLU A 41 16.22 36.16 -19.84
CA GLU A 41 16.49 34.74 -19.61
C GLU A 41 16.80 34.45 -18.13
N PRO A 42 16.53 33.22 -17.64
CA PRO A 42 16.92 32.83 -16.28
C PRO A 42 18.43 32.93 -16.07
N VAL A 43 18.85 33.40 -14.89
CA VAL A 43 20.29 33.61 -14.55
C VAL A 43 21.15 32.34 -14.71
N ILE A 44 20.57 31.14 -14.58
CA ILE A 44 21.29 29.87 -14.78
C ILE A 44 21.87 29.70 -16.19
N LYS A 45 21.38 30.46 -17.17
CA LYS A 45 21.92 30.46 -18.54
C LYS A 45 23.16 31.34 -18.70
N LEU A 46 23.58 32.07 -17.67
CA LEU A 46 24.78 32.90 -17.74
C LEU A 46 26.01 31.99 -17.91
N PRO A 47 26.75 32.08 -19.03
CA PRO A 47 27.96 31.30 -19.20
C PRO A 47 29.07 31.85 -18.29
N TYR A 48 29.89 30.96 -17.73
CA TYR A 48 31.08 31.37 -16.99
C TYR A 48 32.07 32.07 -17.93
N PRO A 49 32.43 33.35 -17.69
CA PRO A 49 33.21 34.16 -18.63
C PRO A 49 34.73 33.87 -18.64
N GLY A 50 35.26 32.94 -17.84
CA GLY A 50 36.65 32.43 -17.96
C GLY A 50 37.61 32.89 -16.86
N ASN A 51 38.93 32.83 -17.13
CA ASN A 51 40.04 32.88 -16.15
C ASN A 51 40.29 34.24 -15.45
N GLN A 52 39.38 35.21 -15.53
CA GLN A 52 39.53 36.49 -14.85
C GLN A 52 38.47 36.66 -13.77
N PRO A 53 38.80 37.28 -12.62
CA PRO A 53 37.81 37.60 -11.61
C PRO A 53 36.69 38.47 -12.19
N ILE A 54 35.45 38.09 -11.90
CA ILE A 54 34.27 38.82 -12.32
C ILE A 54 33.47 39.25 -11.11
N THR A 55 32.69 40.31 -11.27
CA THR A 55 31.75 40.77 -10.25
C THR A 55 30.33 40.59 -10.75
N ILE A 56 29.51 39.88 -9.97
CA ILE A 56 28.07 39.80 -10.19
C ILE A 56 27.38 40.86 -9.33
N LEU A 57 26.52 41.65 -9.95
CA LEU A 57 25.71 42.66 -9.30
C LEU A 57 24.24 42.51 -9.72
N MET A 58 23.35 42.91 -8.82
CA MET A 58 21.91 42.74 -8.97
C MET A 58 21.21 44.09 -8.84
N GLN A 59 20.27 44.36 -9.74
CA GLN A 59 19.32 45.48 -9.61
C GLN A 59 17.91 44.98 -9.97
N ASN A 60 16.95 45.12 -9.07
CA ASN A 60 15.54 44.74 -9.31
C ASN A 60 15.36 43.32 -9.88
N LYS A 61 16.08 42.34 -9.32
CA LYS A 61 16.15 40.93 -9.77
C LYS A 61 16.76 40.71 -11.15
N ILE A 62 17.31 41.76 -11.76
CA ILE A 62 18.09 41.68 -12.99
C ILE A 62 19.57 41.56 -12.61
N VAL A 63 20.23 40.55 -13.16
CA VAL A 63 21.63 40.21 -12.90
C VAL A 63 22.50 40.78 -14.02
N TYR A 64 23.52 41.51 -13.60
CA TYR A 64 24.57 42.04 -14.44
C TYR A 64 25.91 41.45 -13.99
N TRP A 65 26.87 41.37 -14.91
CA TRP A 65 28.23 40.96 -14.60
C TRP A 65 29.23 41.86 -15.30
N GLN A 66 30.40 42.01 -14.69
CA GLN A 66 31.51 42.80 -15.22
C GLN A 66 32.84 42.16 -14.84
N THR A 67 33.87 42.39 -15.64
CA THR A 67 35.24 41.97 -15.33
C THR A 67 35.85 42.87 -14.26
N ALA A 68 36.74 42.35 -13.42
CA ALA A 68 37.35 43.11 -12.32
C ALA A 68 38.16 44.37 -12.74
N SER A 69 38.44 44.54 -14.04
CA SER A 69 39.04 45.75 -14.62
C SER A 69 38.08 46.93 -14.77
N GLN A 70 36.77 46.72 -14.62
CA GLN A 70 35.75 47.76 -14.76
C GLN A 70 35.42 48.39 -13.40
N THR A 71 35.37 49.72 -13.36
CA THR A 71 35.07 50.48 -12.14
C THR A 71 33.64 50.19 -11.66
N ILE A 72 33.51 49.65 -10.44
CA ILE A 72 32.23 49.35 -9.81
C ILE A 72 31.63 50.64 -9.27
N ASP A 73 30.31 50.85 -9.42
CA ASP A 73 29.61 51.99 -8.82
C ASP A 73 29.85 51.98 -7.29
N PRO A 74 30.33 53.10 -6.69
CA PRO A 74 30.65 53.19 -5.27
C PRO A 74 29.51 52.82 -4.31
N ARG A 75 28.26 52.80 -4.79
CA ARG A 75 27.10 52.38 -4.01
C ARG A 75 27.13 50.88 -3.68
N TYR A 76 27.83 50.06 -4.46
CA TYR A 76 27.91 48.63 -4.21
C TYR A 76 28.97 48.28 -3.17
N LYS A 77 28.54 47.54 -2.13
CA LYS A 77 29.45 46.84 -1.23
C LYS A 77 29.95 45.57 -1.92
N VAL A 78 31.22 45.56 -2.31
CA VAL A 78 31.87 44.40 -2.92
C VAL A 78 32.26 43.42 -1.82
N VAL A 79 31.81 42.17 -1.95
CA VAL A 79 32.13 41.06 -1.04
C VAL A 79 32.66 39.88 -1.85
N ASN A 80 33.53 39.06 -1.26
CA ASN A 80 33.97 37.83 -1.92
C ASN A 80 32.97 36.67 -1.70
N THR A 81 33.07 35.61 -2.48
CA THR A 81 32.17 34.45 -2.38
C THR A 81 32.22 33.75 -1.01
N ILE A 82 33.39 33.75 -0.36
CA ILE A 82 33.57 33.12 0.97
C ILE A 82 32.75 33.86 2.03
N GLU A 83 32.86 35.18 2.07
CA GLU A 83 32.06 36.06 2.93
C GLU A 83 30.57 35.93 2.58
N PHE A 84 30.25 35.90 1.29
CA PHE A 84 28.87 35.79 0.81
C PHE A 84 28.16 34.52 1.29
N PHE A 85 28.86 33.40 1.43
CA PHE A 85 28.30 32.14 1.94
C PHE A 85 28.69 31.83 3.39
N ARG A 86 29.32 32.77 4.12
CA ARG A 86 29.69 32.57 5.53
C ARG A 86 28.42 32.40 6.40
N PRO A 87 28.40 31.43 7.34
CA PRO A 87 27.32 31.26 8.31
C PRO A 87 27.14 32.48 9.22
N ALA A 88 25.91 32.76 9.66
CA ALA A 88 25.55 33.99 10.38
C ALA A 88 26.16 34.13 11.80
N ASP A 89 26.78 33.08 12.33
CA ASP A 89 27.23 33.02 13.74
C ASP A 89 28.75 33.27 13.93
N GLU A 90 29.49 33.65 12.88
CA GLU A 90 30.93 33.98 12.96
C GLU A 90 31.17 35.50 12.91
N GLU A 91 30.71 36.24 13.92
CA GLU A 91 31.21 37.59 14.18
C GLU A 91 32.46 37.53 15.09
N LYS A 92 33.65 37.63 14.50
CA LYS A 92 34.70 38.62 14.89
C LYS A 92 36.06 38.38 14.21
N VAL A 93 36.52 39.48 13.60
CA VAL A 93 37.91 39.93 13.40
C VAL A 93 38.84 38.98 12.63
N ILE A 94 39.22 39.42 11.42
CA ILE A 94 40.52 39.07 10.86
C ILE A 94 41.19 40.38 10.42
N GLU A 95 42.13 40.88 11.23
CA GLU A 95 43.18 41.76 10.71
C GLU A 95 43.96 40.95 9.66
N ALA A 96 43.86 41.38 8.40
CA ALA A 96 44.56 40.74 7.30
C ALA A 96 46.08 40.94 7.47
N LYS A 97 46.75 39.98 8.09
CA LYS A 97 48.13 39.65 7.70
C LYS A 97 48.03 38.80 6.45
N ALA A 98 48.35 39.41 5.32
CA ALA A 98 48.60 38.68 4.08
C ALA A 98 49.87 37.83 4.27
N GLU A 99 49.69 36.56 4.63
CA GLU A 99 50.67 35.54 4.32
C GLU A 99 50.40 35.04 2.91
N ILE A 100 51.44 35.09 2.08
CA ILE A 100 51.49 34.52 0.75
C ILE A 100 51.14 33.04 0.92
N ILE A 101 50.04 32.60 0.33
CA ILE A 101 49.68 31.19 0.29
C ILE A 101 50.69 30.54 -0.65
N ASP A 102 51.66 29.85 -0.06
CA ASP A 102 52.55 28.94 -0.77
C ASP A 102 51.72 27.91 -1.55
N GLU A 103 52.27 27.49 -2.69
CA GLU A 103 51.73 26.56 -3.69
C GLU A 103 50.62 25.61 -3.20
N GLN A 104 49.50 25.54 -3.95
CA GLN A 104 48.56 24.41 -3.85
C GLN A 104 49.31 23.10 -4.11
N VAL A 105 49.70 22.41 -3.04
CA VAL A 105 50.30 21.07 -3.13
C VAL A 105 49.18 20.08 -3.44
N ASN A 106 49.31 19.37 -4.57
CA ASN A 106 48.35 18.36 -4.97
C ASN A 106 48.46 17.12 -4.07
N ILE A 107 47.34 16.52 -3.67
CA ILE A 107 47.32 15.27 -2.90
C ILE A 107 47.47 14.11 -3.88
N ASP A 108 48.66 13.53 -3.98
CA ASP A 108 48.94 12.35 -4.79
C ASP A 108 49.84 11.35 -4.04
N GLU A 109 50.05 10.18 -4.64
CA GLU A 109 50.87 9.10 -4.08
C GLU A 109 52.32 9.54 -3.79
N LYS A 110 52.86 10.48 -4.58
CA LYS A 110 54.22 11.01 -4.40
C LYS A 110 54.30 11.93 -3.18
N HIS A 111 53.28 12.74 -2.92
CA HIS A 111 53.23 13.66 -1.77
C HIS A 111 52.78 12.98 -0.46
N LEU A 112 52.07 11.84 -0.53
CA LEU A 112 51.66 11.05 0.64
C LEU A 112 52.58 9.85 0.95
N SER A 113 53.74 9.78 0.31
CA SER A 113 54.74 8.74 0.59
C SER A 113 55.64 9.13 1.77
N LEU A 114 55.65 8.30 2.81
CA LEU A 114 56.50 8.49 3.98
C LEU A 114 57.94 8.01 3.70
N GLU A 115 58.87 8.95 3.51
CA GLU A 115 60.29 8.65 3.41
C GLU A 115 61.01 8.83 4.74
N VAL A 116 61.52 7.72 5.31
CA VAL A 116 62.35 7.75 6.53
C VAL A 116 63.81 7.91 6.14
N GLN A 117 64.32 9.15 6.21
CA GLN A 117 65.68 9.53 5.76
C GLN A 117 66.82 8.81 6.48
N LYS A 118 66.66 8.53 7.78
CA LYS A 118 67.61 7.74 8.58
C LYS A 118 66.82 6.78 9.44
N ARG A 119 66.77 5.52 9.05
CA ARG A 119 66.37 4.46 9.97
C ARG A 119 67.48 4.33 11.02
N PRO A 120 67.17 4.16 12.32
CA PRO A 120 68.20 3.74 13.25
C PRO A 120 68.79 2.47 12.65
N ALA A 121 70.04 2.53 12.22
CA ALA A 121 70.75 1.36 11.75
C ALA A 121 70.66 0.33 12.88
N ASN A 122 70.73 -0.96 12.55
CA ASN A 122 70.95 -2.00 13.57
C ASN A 122 72.34 -1.86 14.25
N GLU A 123 72.88 -0.64 14.32
CA GLU A 123 74.08 -0.25 15.04
C GLU A 123 73.80 -0.45 16.53
N ALA A 124 74.55 -1.37 17.14
CA ALA A 124 74.57 -1.53 18.58
C ALA A 124 74.91 -0.19 19.24
N ILE A 125 74.34 0.06 20.42
CA ILE A 125 74.67 1.25 21.22
C ILE A 125 76.17 1.23 21.51
N VAL A 126 76.93 2.11 20.86
CA VAL A 126 78.38 2.24 21.08
C VAL A 126 78.58 2.84 22.48
N SER A 127 79.08 2.02 23.41
CA SER A 127 79.30 2.42 24.80
C SER A 127 80.47 1.63 25.40
N ASN A 128 80.96 2.09 26.55
CA ASN A 128 81.97 1.35 27.33
C ASN A 128 81.35 0.25 28.21
N ILE A 129 80.10 -0.17 27.96
CA ILE A 129 79.42 -1.15 28.81
C ILE A 129 80.20 -2.47 28.90
N ASP A 130 80.82 -2.92 27.80
CA ASP A 130 81.61 -4.16 27.80
C ASP A 130 82.84 -4.07 28.71
N ASP A 131 83.44 -2.88 28.84
CA ASP A 131 84.55 -2.66 29.76
C ASP A 131 84.07 -2.57 31.21
N ILE A 132 82.88 -2.01 31.45
CA ILE A 132 82.25 -1.99 32.79
C ILE A 132 81.84 -3.41 33.22
N VAL A 133 81.32 -4.23 32.29
CA VAL A 133 80.94 -5.64 32.54
C VAL A 133 82.15 -6.47 32.97
N LYS A 134 83.35 -6.21 32.42
CA LYS A 134 84.60 -6.86 32.84
C LYS A 134 84.98 -6.58 34.31
N LEU A 135 84.42 -5.54 34.94
CA LEU A 135 84.66 -5.24 36.36
C LEU A 135 83.80 -6.06 37.33
N ILE A 136 82.79 -6.78 36.83
CA ILE A 136 81.88 -7.60 37.67
C ILE A 136 82.67 -8.55 38.59
N PRO A 137 83.65 -9.35 38.13
CA PRO A 137 84.39 -10.26 39.00
C PRO A 137 85.11 -9.53 40.15
N ALA A 138 85.67 -8.34 39.89
CA ALA A 138 86.36 -7.54 40.90
C ALA A 138 85.37 -6.94 41.94
N ILE A 139 84.19 -6.52 41.49
CA ILE A 139 83.10 -6.06 42.37
C ILE A 139 82.60 -7.22 43.23
N GLU A 140 82.41 -8.40 42.64
CA GLU A 140 81.89 -9.58 43.35
C GLU A 140 82.89 -10.19 44.32
N ALA A 141 84.20 -10.12 44.04
CA ALA A 141 85.25 -10.52 44.98
C ALA A 141 85.17 -9.78 46.33
N LYS A 142 84.55 -8.59 46.35
CA LYS A 142 84.33 -7.80 47.58
C LYS A 142 83.07 -8.22 48.36
N LYS A 143 82.26 -9.17 47.88
CA LYS A 143 81.09 -9.69 48.61
C LYS A 143 81.47 -10.49 49.86
N GLY A 144 82.63 -11.14 49.87
CA GLY A 144 83.08 -12.01 50.97
C GLY A 144 83.78 -11.29 52.13
N VAL A 145 83.77 -9.96 52.15
CA VAL A 145 84.41 -9.17 53.22
C VAL A 145 83.55 -9.26 54.49
N VAL A 146 84.13 -9.80 55.57
CA VAL A 146 83.49 -9.85 56.89
C VAL A 146 83.64 -8.48 57.56
N VAL A 147 82.50 -7.90 57.95
CA VAL A 147 82.45 -6.61 58.63
C VAL A 147 82.59 -6.83 60.14
N ASP A 148 83.53 -6.13 60.75
CA ASP A 148 83.78 -6.16 62.20
C ASP A 148 83.91 -4.75 62.78
N GLU A 149 84.13 -4.65 64.08
CA GLU A 149 84.22 -3.38 64.81
C GLU A 149 85.37 -2.47 64.32
N SER A 150 86.42 -3.07 63.73
CA SER A 150 87.60 -2.33 63.27
C SER A 150 87.40 -1.69 61.89
N ASN A 151 86.54 -2.25 61.04
CA ASN A 151 86.40 -1.84 59.64
C ASN A 151 84.99 -1.30 59.26
N TYR A 152 83.98 -1.50 60.12
CA TYR A 152 82.59 -1.08 59.85
C TYR A 152 82.45 0.40 59.49
N LYS A 153 83.10 1.30 60.25
CA LYS A 153 82.98 2.75 60.07
C LYS A 153 83.46 3.19 58.68
N ASP A 154 84.47 2.53 58.15
CA ASP A 154 85.03 2.84 56.83
C ASP A 154 84.10 2.37 55.71
N PHE A 155 83.35 1.28 55.90
CA PHE A 155 82.38 0.81 54.89
C PHE A 155 81.11 1.64 54.79
N VAL A 156 80.68 2.25 55.91
CA VAL A 156 79.43 3.05 55.97
C VAL A 156 79.67 4.56 55.88
N LYS A 157 80.94 5.01 55.88
CA LYS A 157 81.30 6.43 55.78
C LYS A 157 80.64 7.07 54.56
N LYS A 158 79.87 8.13 54.77
CA LYS A 158 79.12 8.80 53.69
C LYS A 158 80.08 9.31 52.61
N GLY A 159 79.80 8.99 51.34
CA GLY A 159 80.55 9.47 50.18
C GLY A 159 81.85 8.72 49.87
N GLU A 160 82.45 8.06 50.86
CA GLU A 160 83.75 7.39 50.73
C GLU A 160 83.67 5.89 51.00
N GLY A 161 82.76 5.46 51.87
CA GLY A 161 82.59 4.08 52.24
C GLY A 161 82.04 3.24 51.09
N MET A 162 82.47 1.98 51.03
CA MET A 162 82.18 1.06 49.94
C MET A 162 80.66 0.96 49.65
N VAL A 163 79.82 0.88 50.69
CA VAL A 163 78.37 0.73 50.55
C VAL A 163 77.71 1.97 49.90
N PRO A 164 77.85 3.19 50.45
CA PRO A 164 77.28 4.38 49.80
C PRO A 164 77.91 4.68 48.44
N LEU A 165 79.20 4.35 48.24
CA LEU A 165 79.90 4.58 46.98
C LEU A 165 79.37 3.67 45.86
N TYR A 166 79.24 2.36 46.11
CA TYR A 166 78.75 1.41 45.10
C TYR A 166 77.28 1.68 44.74
N ARG A 167 76.44 2.04 45.72
CA ARG A 167 75.06 2.47 45.47
C ARG A 167 74.99 3.73 44.62
N SER A 168 75.90 4.68 44.86
CA SER A 168 76.01 5.91 44.06
C SER A 168 76.37 5.59 42.61
N TYR A 169 77.34 4.71 42.39
CA TYR A 169 77.72 4.26 41.03
C TYR A 169 76.57 3.54 40.31
N ALA A 170 75.91 2.59 40.97
CA ALA A 170 74.75 1.90 40.41
C ALA A 170 73.62 2.88 40.03
N LYS A 171 73.34 3.87 40.88
CA LYS A 171 72.34 4.90 40.60
C LYS A 171 72.71 5.75 39.38
N LYS A 172 73.99 6.11 39.19
CA LYS A 172 74.45 6.86 38.02
C LYS A 172 74.31 6.05 36.73
N LEU A 173 74.69 4.77 36.73
CA LEU A 173 74.52 3.88 35.58
C LEU A 173 73.04 3.71 35.19
N ASP A 174 72.15 3.53 36.18
CA ASP A 174 70.72 3.42 35.92
C ASP A 174 70.09 4.74 35.43
N ALA A 175 70.57 5.89 35.93
CA ALA A 175 70.13 7.20 35.47
C ALA A 175 70.50 7.44 33.99
N GLU A 176 71.73 7.09 33.60
CA GLU A 176 72.19 7.21 32.21
C GLU A 176 71.42 6.27 31.27
N ARG A 177 71.16 5.02 31.70
CA ARG A 177 70.31 4.07 30.97
C ARG A 177 68.92 4.66 30.70
N LYS A 178 68.29 5.24 31.72
CA LYS A 178 66.96 5.87 31.60
C LYS A 178 66.98 7.12 30.73
N ALA A 179 68.01 7.95 30.84
CA ALA A 179 68.19 9.13 30.00
C ALA A 179 68.32 8.74 28.52
N LEU A 180 69.11 7.70 28.23
CA LEU A 180 69.25 7.15 26.89
C LEU A 180 67.94 6.58 26.35
N GLU A 181 67.23 5.75 27.13
CA GLU A 181 65.93 5.21 26.75
C GLU A 181 64.91 6.30 26.40
N LYS A 182 64.88 7.37 27.20
CA LYS A 182 64.03 8.53 26.97
C LYS A 182 64.40 9.26 25.66
N ALA A 183 65.70 9.49 25.44
CA ALA A 183 66.20 10.17 24.25
C ALA A 183 65.87 9.44 22.94
N TYR A 184 65.75 8.10 22.96
CA TYR A 184 65.31 7.34 21.79
C TYR A 184 63.78 7.26 21.65
N LYS A 185 63.04 7.15 22.77
CA LYS A 185 61.57 7.02 22.73
C LYS A 185 60.86 8.32 22.40
N GLU A 186 61.30 9.46 22.94
CA GLU A 186 60.61 10.73 22.74
C GLU A 186 60.50 11.13 21.26
N PRO A 187 61.58 11.11 20.45
CA PRO A 187 61.49 11.41 19.03
C PRO A 187 60.61 10.43 18.26
N LEU A 188 60.61 9.15 18.66
CA LEU A 188 59.78 8.12 18.03
C LEU A 188 58.30 8.31 18.33
N GLU A 189 57.94 8.64 19.57
CA GLU A 189 56.56 8.92 19.94
C GLU A 189 56.04 10.21 19.29
N GLU A 190 56.88 11.24 19.20
CA GLU A 190 56.53 12.45 18.45
C GLU A 190 56.31 12.15 16.96
N PHE A 191 57.18 11.34 16.36
CA PHE A 191 57.03 10.87 14.99
C PHE A 191 55.71 10.10 14.77
N LYS A 192 55.41 9.11 15.64
CA LYS A 192 54.15 8.35 15.59
C LYS A 192 52.93 9.27 15.71
N LYS A 193 52.99 10.26 16.60
CA LYS A 193 51.90 11.23 16.77
C LYS A 193 51.69 12.05 15.49
N LYS A 194 52.75 12.51 14.84
CA LYS A 194 52.66 13.23 13.55
C LYS A 194 52.07 12.36 12.45
N VAL A 195 52.54 11.12 12.29
CA VAL A 195 51.97 10.15 11.34
C VAL A 195 50.49 9.90 11.64
N GLY A 196 50.14 9.67 12.91
CA GLY A 196 48.77 9.48 13.35
C GLY A 196 47.87 10.66 13.00
N SER A 197 48.34 11.90 13.15
CA SER A 197 47.57 13.09 12.76
C SER A 197 47.25 13.14 11.27
N VAL A 198 48.20 12.76 10.40
CA VAL A 198 48.00 12.70 8.95
C VAL A 198 47.03 11.59 8.58
N VAL A 199 47.17 10.40 9.17
CA VAL A 199 46.26 9.27 8.95
C VAL A 199 44.83 9.62 9.38
N ASN A 200 44.67 10.24 10.55
CA ASN A 200 43.35 10.65 11.04
C ASN A 200 42.70 11.67 10.10
N ALA A 201 43.43 12.69 9.66
CA ALA A 201 42.92 13.69 8.72
C ALA A 201 42.47 13.08 7.39
N LEU A 202 43.22 12.09 6.86
CA LEU A 202 42.85 11.36 5.65
C LEU A 202 41.55 10.56 5.85
N ASN A 203 41.43 9.84 6.97
CA ASN A 203 40.24 9.03 7.27
C ASN A 203 39.01 9.90 7.51
N GLU A 204 39.11 10.93 8.36
CA GLU A 204 37.99 11.85 8.64
C GLU A 204 37.48 12.52 7.35
N THR A 205 38.39 12.92 6.47
CA THR A 205 38.02 13.49 5.16
C THR A 205 37.33 12.45 4.28
N ALA A 206 37.86 11.22 4.22
CA ALA A 206 37.27 10.14 3.43
C ALA A 206 35.87 9.77 3.92
N ASP A 207 35.67 9.67 5.24
CA ASP A 207 34.38 9.35 5.86
C ASP A 207 33.34 10.43 5.56
N MET A 208 33.70 11.70 5.75
CA MET A 208 32.81 12.83 5.43
C MET A 208 32.45 12.85 3.92
N VAL A 209 33.41 12.58 3.03
CA VAL A 209 33.13 12.50 1.59
C VAL A 209 32.23 11.30 1.28
N ALA A 210 32.45 10.14 1.89
CA ALA A 210 31.63 8.95 1.71
C ALA A 210 30.17 9.20 2.14
N GLU A 211 29.96 9.82 3.31
CA GLU A 211 28.62 10.21 3.77
C GLU A 211 27.94 11.18 2.79
N ASN A 212 28.67 12.19 2.30
CA ASN A 212 28.15 13.12 1.31
C ASN A 212 27.80 12.43 -0.03
N VAL A 213 28.61 11.47 -0.46
CA VAL A 213 28.33 10.64 -1.65
C VAL A 213 27.05 9.82 -1.44
N ASP A 214 26.87 9.20 -0.27
CA ASP A 214 25.68 8.42 0.05
C ASP A 214 24.40 9.30 0.05
N VAL A 215 24.48 10.50 0.65
CA VAL A 215 23.38 11.48 0.63
C VAL A 215 23.04 11.87 -0.82
N TYR A 216 24.05 12.12 -1.65
CA TYR A 216 23.84 12.46 -3.06
C TYR A 216 23.22 11.31 -3.86
N VAL A 217 23.73 10.08 -3.70
CA VAL A 217 23.19 8.87 -4.35
C VAL A 217 21.75 8.64 -3.95
N LYS A 218 21.41 8.82 -2.67
CA LYS A 218 20.03 8.72 -2.17
C LYS A 218 19.12 9.77 -2.82
N LYS A 219 19.56 11.04 -2.84
CA LYS A 219 18.80 12.12 -3.48
C LYS A 219 18.56 11.86 -4.97
N GLN A 220 19.56 11.33 -5.68
CA GLN A 220 19.41 10.94 -7.09
C GLN A 220 18.40 9.80 -7.27
N LYS A 221 18.47 8.75 -6.45
CA LYS A 221 17.50 7.64 -6.49
C LYS A 221 16.08 8.10 -6.20
N ASP A 222 15.88 8.99 -5.22
CA ASP A 222 14.56 9.53 -4.88
C ASP A 222 13.99 10.40 -6.02
N ALA A 223 14.81 11.24 -6.65
CA ALA A 223 14.41 12.03 -7.80
C ALA A 223 14.02 11.13 -8.99
N LEU A 224 14.83 10.11 -9.28
CA LEU A 224 14.57 9.16 -10.35
C LEU A 224 13.31 8.31 -10.08
N LYS A 225 13.10 7.89 -8.83
CA LYS A 225 11.87 7.19 -8.40
C LYS A 225 10.63 8.04 -8.66
N LYS A 226 10.70 9.33 -8.34
CA LYS A 226 9.60 10.27 -8.62
C LYS A 226 9.34 10.44 -10.11
N GLU A 227 10.39 10.56 -10.93
CA GLU A 227 10.26 10.64 -12.39
C GLU A 227 9.61 9.37 -12.97
N TYR A 228 10.11 8.19 -12.58
CA TYR A 228 9.62 6.92 -13.08
C TYR A 228 8.22 6.61 -12.61
N GLN A 229 7.90 6.89 -11.34
CA GLN A 229 6.53 6.76 -10.83
C GLN A 229 5.56 7.65 -11.62
N THR A 230 5.96 8.90 -11.90
CA THR A 230 5.14 9.81 -12.71
C THR A 230 4.90 9.25 -14.12
N ALA A 231 5.93 8.69 -14.77
CA ALA A 231 5.80 8.08 -16.09
C ALA A 231 4.89 6.85 -16.07
N ILE A 232 5.03 5.99 -15.05
CA ILE A 232 4.16 4.82 -14.85
C ILE A 232 2.72 5.26 -14.62
N ASP A 233 2.46 6.23 -13.75
CA ASP A 233 1.11 6.70 -13.43
C ASP A 233 0.43 7.35 -14.64
N GLN A 234 1.17 8.11 -15.45
CA GLN A 234 0.69 8.64 -16.73
C GLN A 234 0.30 7.51 -17.68
N LEU A 235 1.11 6.46 -17.77
CA LEU A 235 0.85 5.31 -18.64
C LEU A 235 -0.34 4.49 -18.13
N LYS A 236 -0.45 4.24 -16.82
CA LYS A 236 -1.64 3.64 -16.17
C LYS A 236 -2.90 4.41 -16.55
N LYS A 237 -2.90 5.72 -16.33
CA LYS A 237 -4.04 6.59 -16.63
C LYS A 237 -4.40 6.54 -18.12
N ALA A 238 -3.40 6.55 -19.00
CA ALA A 238 -3.63 6.45 -20.43
C ALA A 238 -4.26 5.09 -20.82
N LEU A 239 -3.76 3.97 -20.32
CA LEU A 239 -4.30 2.64 -20.60
C LEU A 239 -5.74 2.47 -20.08
N VAL A 240 -6.02 2.95 -18.88
CA VAL A 240 -7.36 2.94 -18.29
C VAL A 240 -8.32 3.83 -19.08
N SER A 241 -7.90 5.05 -19.42
CA SER A 241 -8.75 5.98 -20.20
C SER A 241 -9.09 5.46 -21.60
N LYS A 242 -8.17 4.70 -22.22
CA LYS A 242 -8.39 4.06 -23.52
C LYS A 242 -9.20 2.76 -23.43
N GLY A 243 -9.56 2.31 -22.22
CA GLY A 243 -10.25 1.05 -21.99
C GLY A 243 -9.41 -0.18 -22.34
N MET A 244 -8.08 -0.04 -22.46
CA MET A 244 -7.17 -1.16 -22.76
C MET A 244 -6.89 -2.02 -21.52
N LEU A 245 -6.97 -1.42 -20.35
CA LEU A 245 -6.76 -2.06 -19.05
C LEU A 245 -7.75 -1.48 -18.04
N SER A 246 -8.34 -2.33 -17.20
CA SER A 246 -9.17 -1.91 -16.08
C SER A 246 -8.33 -1.32 -14.95
N GLN A 247 -8.96 -0.55 -14.07
CA GLN A 247 -8.29 0.01 -12.89
C GLN A 247 -7.73 -1.09 -11.98
N GLU A 248 -8.51 -2.17 -11.75
CA GLU A 248 -8.08 -3.31 -10.92
C GLU A 248 -6.77 -3.93 -11.42
N TYR A 249 -6.62 -4.13 -12.74
CA TYR A 249 -5.39 -4.71 -13.30
C TYR A 249 -4.26 -3.69 -13.41
N ALA A 250 -4.55 -2.41 -13.65
CA ALA A 250 -3.53 -1.35 -13.63
C ALA A 250 -2.87 -1.19 -12.24
N ASP A 251 -3.65 -1.44 -11.18
CA ASP A 251 -3.18 -1.37 -9.79
C ASP A 251 -2.31 -2.57 -9.38
N LEU A 252 -2.34 -3.67 -10.14
CA LEU A 252 -1.43 -4.82 -9.95
C LEU A 252 0.01 -4.57 -10.42
N PHE A 253 0.27 -3.44 -11.09
CA PHE A 253 1.62 -3.08 -11.52
C PHE A 253 2.56 -2.89 -10.31
N VAL A 254 3.73 -3.52 -10.35
CA VAL A 254 4.73 -3.47 -9.27
C VAL A 254 5.98 -2.74 -9.75
N PHE A 255 6.40 -1.72 -9.00
CA PHE A 255 7.64 -1.00 -9.25
C PHE A 255 8.87 -1.85 -8.86
N ASP A 256 9.86 -1.97 -9.75
CA ASP A 256 11.12 -2.66 -9.44
C ASP A 256 12.21 -1.64 -9.02
N GLU A 257 12.70 -1.76 -7.79
CA GLU A 257 13.76 -0.89 -7.26
C GLU A 257 15.08 -0.98 -8.05
N LYS A 258 15.31 -2.08 -8.79
CA LYS A 258 16.49 -2.23 -9.66
C LYS A 258 16.52 -1.20 -10.78
N TRP A 259 15.38 -0.58 -11.12
CA TRP A 259 15.32 0.53 -12.07
C TRP A 259 16.05 1.78 -11.58
N LEU A 260 16.24 1.93 -10.27
CA LEU A 260 16.93 3.07 -9.67
C LEU A 260 18.46 2.91 -9.64
N ASN A 261 18.97 1.75 -10.06
CA ASN A 261 20.41 1.52 -10.13
C ASN A 261 21.03 2.22 -11.33
N THR A 262 22.24 2.75 -11.16
CA THR A 262 22.99 3.45 -12.22
C THR A 262 23.28 2.58 -13.44
N SER A 263 23.28 1.25 -13.28
CA SER A 263 23.43 0.28 -14.36
C SER A 263 22.18 0.11 -15.23
N THR A 264 21.01 0.56 -14.76
CA THR A 264 19.76 0.43 -15.51
C THR A 264 19.54 1.69 -16.36
N SER A 265 19.59 1.53 -17.68
CA SER A 265 19.31 2.62 -18.60
C SER A 265 17.82 2.97 -18.64
N LYS A 266 17.50 4.23 -18.95
CA LYS A 266 16.12 4.71 -19.15
C LYS A 266 15.37 3.92 -20.23
N LYS A 267 16.09 3.41 -21.24
CA LYS A 267 15.53 2.53 -22.28
C LYS A 267 15.06 1.20 -21.67
N LYS A 268 15.92 0.55 -20.89
CA LYS A 268 15.60 -0.73 -20.24
C LYS A 268 14.44 -0.60 -19.26
N PHE A 269 14.38 0.50 -18.51
CA PHE A 269 13.23 0.85 -17.68
C PHE A 269 11.92 0.86 -18.48
N LYS A 270 11.87 1.63 -19.58
CA LYS A 270 10.66 1.72 -20.43
C LYS A 270 10.24 0.36 -20.99
N GLU A 271 11.19 -0.42 -21.51
CA GLU A 271 10.91 -1.76 -22.05
C GLU A 271 10.31 -2.70 -20.99
N GLN A 272 10.82 -2.66 -19.76
CA GLN A 272 10.32 -3.49 -18.66
C GLN A 272 8.95 -3.04 -18.16
N VAL A 273 8.72 -1.72 -18.08
CA VAL A 273 7.40 -1.16 -17.74
C VAL A 273 6.36 -1.56 -18.79
N GLU A 274 6.68 -1.39 -20.07
CA GLU A 274 5.79 -1.76 -21.18
C GLU A 274 5.50 -3.26 -21.20
N ALA A 275 6.51 -4.11 -20.99
CA ALA A 275 6.34 -5.55 -20.89
C ALA A 275 5.37 -5.93 -19.75
N GLN A 276 5.54 -5.35 -18.55
CA GLN A 276 4.67 -5.64 -17.42
C GLN A 276 3.22 -5.19 -17.66
N PHE A 277 3.01 -4.04 -18.32
CA PHE A 277 1.66 -3.62 -18.71
C PHE A 277 1.07 -4.52 -19.80
N ASN A 278 1.86 -4.97 -20.77
CA ASN A 278 1.40 -5.91 -21.79
C ASN A 278 0.96 -7.24 -21.16
N ASP A 279 1.73 -7.78 -20.21
CA ASP A 279 1.36 -8.98 -19.47
C ASP A 279 0.04 -8.80 -18.70
N LEU A 280 -0.17 -7.62 -18.10
CA LEU A 280 -1.41 -7.31 -17.39
C LEU A 280 -2.60 -7.20 -18.35
N MET A 281 -2.42 -6.56 -19.51
CA MET A 281 -3.44 -6.49 -20.56
C MET A 281 -3.80 -7.89 -21.08
N GLU A 282 -2.82 -8.74 -21.30
CA GLU A 282 -3.04 -10.12 -21.73
C GLU A 282 -3.77 -10.94 -20.67
N LYS A 283 -3.40 -10.79 -19.39
CA LYS A 283 -4.11 -11.44 -18.28
C LYS A 283 -5.57 -11.01 -18.17
N GLU A 284 -5.86 -9.71 -18.30
CA GLU A 284 -7.25 -9.23 -18.27
C GLU A 284 -8.04 -9.75 -19.48
N LYS A 285 -7.45 -9.71 -20.67
CA LYS A 285 -8.06 -10.23 -21.90
C LYS A 285 -8.38 -11.72 -21.75
N ASN A 286 -7.44 -12.51 -21.26
CA ASN A 286 -7.63 -13.95 -21.03
C ASN A 286 -8.70 -14.21 -19.97
N TYR A 287 -8.77 -13.41 -18.90
CA TYR A 287 -9.83 -13.54 -17.91
C TYR A 287 -11.22 -13.24 -18.49
N LYS A 288 -11.36 -12.19 -19.31
CA LYS A 288 -12.62 -11.89 -20.02
C LYS A 288 -13.04 -13.01 -20.96
N LEU A 289 -12.10 -13.56 -21.74
CA LEU A 289 -12.36 -14.71 -22.60
C LEU A 289 -12.82 -15.93 -21.79
N ASN A 290 -12.17 -16.20 -20.67
CA ASN A 290 -12.54 -17.32 -19.79
C ASN A 290 -13.95 -17.13 -19.20
N LEU A 291 -14.37 -15.89 -18.86
CA LEU A 291 -15.73 -15.60 -18.43
C LEU A 291 -16.75 -15.91 -19.54
N GLU A 292 -16.47 -15.50 -20.78
CA GLU A 292 -17.33 -15.84 -21.92
C GLU A 292 -17.40 -17.35 -22.16
N MET A 293 -16.29 -18.07 -22.00
CA MET A 293 -16.27 -19.53 -22.10
C MET A 293 -17.11 -20.17 -21.00
N VAL A 294 -17.04 -19.68 -19.76
CA VAL A 294 -17.89 -20.15 -18.66
C VAL A 294 -19.37 -19.98 -18.99
N GLU A 295 -19.78 -18.80 -19.48
CA GLU A 295 -21.18 -18.55 -19.88
C GLU A 295 -21.63 -19.50 -21.00
N LYS A 296 -20.81 -19.67 -22.05
CA LYS A 296 -21.10 -20.63 -23.13
C LYS A 296 -21.20 -22.07 -22.62
N THR A 297 -20.34 -22.48 -21.69
CA THR A 297 -20.38 -23.81 -21.10
C THR A 297 -21.66 -24.02 -20.29
N ILE A 298 -22.09 -23.03 -19.49
CA ILE A 298 -23.36 -23.09 -18.74
C ILE A 298 -24.53 -23.28 -19.72
N THR A 299 -24.63 -22.43 -20.75
CA THR A 299 -25.71 -22.52 -21.75
C THR A 299 -25.71 -23.87 -22.47
N ASN A 300 -24.56 -24.32 -22.95
CA ASN A 300 -24.45 -25.59 -23.68
C ASN A 300 -24.78 -26.80 -22.79
N ALA A 301 -24.26 -26.83 -21.55
CA ALA A 301 -24.52 -27.94 -20.63
C ALA A 301 -26.00 -27.99 -20.23
N CYS A 302 -26.62 -26.84 -19.92
CA CYS A 302 -28.06 -26.75 -19.62
C CYS A 302 -28.92 -27.23 -20.80
N HIS A 303 -28.58 -26.79 -22.01
CA HIS A 303 -29.28 -27.18 -23.23
C HIS A 303 -29.21 -28.70 -23.47
N ILE A 304 -28.03 -29.31 -23.33
CA ILE A 304 -27.85 -30.77 -23.49
C ILE A 304 -28.61 -31.55 -22.40
N ALA A 305 -28.63 -31.04 -21.17
CA ALA A 305 -29.29 -31.69 -20.04
C ALA A 305 -30.81 -31.45 -19.96
N ASN A 306 -31.35 -30.55 -20.80
CA ASN A 306 -32.73 -30.04 -20.73
C ASN A 306 -33.07 -29.45 -19.34
N VAL A 307 -32.14 -28.65 -18.80
CA VAL A 307 -32.25 -27.94 -17.52
C VAL A 307 -32.45 -26.45 -17.79
N ASP A 308 -33.30 -25.77 -17.01
CA ASP A 308 -33.45 -24.32 -17.10
C ASP A 308 -32.19 -23.62 -16.57
N GLU A 309 -31.55 -22.81 -17.41
CA GLU A 309 -30.35 -22.04 -17.08
C GLU A 309 -30.52 -21.15 -15.84
N LYS A 310 -31.75 -20.72 -15.53
CA LYS A 310 -32.03 -19.90 -14.35
C LYS A 310 -31.76 -20.62 -13.03
N LEU A 311 -31.69 -21.95 -13.05
CA LEU A 311 -31.35 -22.76 -11.88
C LEU A 311 -29.84 -22.73 -11.58
N ILE A 312 -29.02 -22.20 -12.50
CA ILE A 312 -27.57 -22.15 -12.36
C ILE A 312 -27.10 -20.74 -11.98
N SER A 313 -26.31 -20.66 -10.91
CA SER A 313 -25.75 -19.40 -10.43
C SER A 313 -24.51 -19.00 -11.25
N ARG A 314 -24.69 -18.13 -12.24
CA ARG A 314 -23.59 -17.53 -13.01
C ARG A 314 -22.54 -16.87 -12.11
N LYS A 315 -22.99 -16.08 -11.13
CA LYS A 315 -22.11 -15.35 -10.19
C LYS A 315 -21.21 -16.27 -9.36
N LYS A 316 -21.68 -17.48 -9.01
CA LYS A 316 -20.90 -18.50 -8.31
C LYS A 316 -19.68 -18.90 -9.15
N PHE A 317 -19.89 -19.26 -10.41
CA PHE A 317 -18.82 -19.73 -11.30
C PHE A 317 -17.86 -18.61 -11.73
N GLN A 318 -18.35 -17.40 -11.94
CA GLN A 318 -17.49 -16.23 -12.19
C GLN A 318 -16.53 -15.95 -11.02
N SER A 319 -16.98 -16.18 -9.78
CA SER A 319 -16.16 -16.04 -8.58
C SER A 319 -15.12 -17.16 -8.47
N LEU A 320 -15.54 -18.42 -8.70
CA LEU A 320 -14.65 -19.58 -8.70
C LEU A 320 -13.58 -19.52 -9.79
N LEU A 321 -13.85 -18.86 -10.92
CA LEU A 321 -12.89 -18.70 -11.99
C LEU A 321 -11.62 -17.95 -11.55
N LYS A 322 -11.73 -17.02 -10.59
CA LYS A 322 -10.58 -16.27 -10.06
C LYS A 322 -9.64 -17.15 -9.23
N THR A 323 -10.13 -18.25 -8.65
CA THR A 323 -9.38 -19.08 -7.68
C THR A 323 -9.03 -20.46 -8.21
N GLU A 324 -9.94 -21.12 -8.92
CA GLU A 324 -9.83 -22.53 -9.33
C GLU A 324 -9.36 -22.69 -10.79
N GLY A 325 -9.52 -21.65 -11.61
CA GLY A 325 -9.20 -21.67 -13.03
C GLY A 325 -10.27 -22.33 -13.91
N LEU A 326 -10.18 -22.09 -15.22
CA LEU A 326 -11.20 -22.48 -16.19
C LEU A 326 -11.51 -23.99 -16.22
N PRO A 327 -10.53 -24.91 -16.26
CA PRO A 327 -10.80 -26.35 -16.41
C PRO A 327 -11.67 -26.91 -15.29
N LYS A 328 -11.36 -26.53 -14.05
CA LYS A 328 -12.10 -27.00 -12.87
C LYS A 328 -13.47 -26.36 -12.76
N VAL A 329 -13.59 -25.08 -13.14
CA VAL A 329 -14.90 -24.43 -13.23
C VAL A 329 -15.80 -25.10 -14.26
N THR A 330 -15.28 -25.51 -15.41
CA THR A 330 -16.08 -26.22 -16.42
C THR A 330 -16.60 -27.57 -15.94
N GLU A 331 -15.79 -28.32 -15.18
CA GLU A 331 -16.20 -29.59 -14.56
C GLU A 331 -17.30 -29.38 -13.52
N MET A 332 -17.14 -28.39 -12.63
CA MET A 332 -18.15 -28.06 -11.62
C MET A 332 -19.48 -27.63 -12.23
N ILE A 333 -19.46 -26.93 -13.38
CA ILE A 333 -20.68 -26.58 -14.12
C ILE A 333 -21.40 -27.83 -14.59
N THR A 334 -20.68 -28.76 -15.24
CA THR A 334 -21.29 -30.01 -15.73
C THR A 334 -21.85 -30.86 -14.61
N ASP A 335 -21.14 -30.96 -13.48
CA ASP A 335 -21.60 -31.71 -12.31
C ASP A 335 -22.88 -31.13 -11.71
N GLU A 336 -22.95 -29.79 -11.55
CA GLU A 336 -24.12 -29.12 -10.99
C GLU A 336 -25.34 -29.26 -11.92
N VAL A 337 -25.13 -29.15 -13.24
CA VAL A 337 -26.18 -29.42 -14.25
C VAL A 337 -26.73 -30.85 -14.11
N ASP A 338 -25.84 -31.84 -13.98
CA ASP A 338 -26.23 -33.25 -13.86
C ASP A 338 -26.96 -33.54 -12.55
N ILE A 339 -26.56 -32.89 -11.45
CA ILE A 339 -27.26 -32.97 -10.17
C ILE A 339 -28.68 -32.42 -10.30
N ILE A 340 -28.85 -31.23 -10.91
CA ILE A 340 -30.18 -30.61 -11.11
C ILE A 340 -31.05 -31.49 -12.01
N LYS A 341 -30.47 -32.05 -13.08
CA LYS A 341 -31.18 -32.98 -13.98
C LYS A 341 -31.69 -34.23 -13.23
N LYS A 342 -30.86 -34.84 -12.38
CA LYS A 342 -31.28 -36.00 -11.58
C LYS A 342 -32.40 -35.64 -10.60
N GLN A 343 -32.31 -34.48 -9.96
CA GLN A 343 -33.35 -33.98 -9.04
C GLN A 343 -34.67 -33.69 -9.76
N SER A 344 -34.64 -33.05 -10.94
CA SER A 344 -35.83 -32.76 -11.72
C SER A 344 -36.53 -34.04 -12.22
N GLN A 345 -35.76 -35.04 -12.65
CA GLN A 345 -36.29 -36.36 -13.02
C GLN A 345 -36.90 -37.10 -11.82
N ALA A 346 -36.27 -37.02 -10.64
CA ALA A 346 -36.81 -37.64 -9.42
C ALA A 346 -38.14 -37.00 -8.99
N LEU A 347 -38.24 -35.67 -9.04
CA LEU A 347 -39.47 -34.93 -8.76
C LEU A 347 -40.59 -35.25 -9.77
N ALA A 348 -40.25 -35.34 -11.06
CA ALA A 348 -41.21 -35.73 -12.09
C ALA A 348 -41.78 -37.13 -11.83
N LYS A 349 -40.92 -38.10 -11.48
CA LYS A 349 -41.36 -39.46 -11.11
C LYS A 349 -42.27 -39.47 -9.88
N GLN A 350 -41.92 -38.74 -8.83
CA GLN A 350 -42.77 -38.65 -7.63
C GLN A 350 -44.15 -38.03 -7.96
N LYS A 351 -44.18 -36.99 -8.80
CA LYS A 351 -45.43 -36.36 -9.21
C LYS A 351 -46.31 -37.31 -10.04
N GLU A 352 -45.72 -38.05 -10.97
CA GLU A 352 -46.44 -39.05 -11.77
C GLU A 352 -46.98 -40.20 -10.89
N GLU A 353 -46.19 -40.65 -9.91
CA GLU A 353 -46.62 -41.68 -8.95
C GLU A 353 -47.75 -41.17 -8.05
N PHE A 354 -47.71 -39.91 -7.63
CA PHE A 354 -48.77 -39.27 -6.86
C PHE A 354 -50.06 -39.11 -7.68
N GLU A 355 -49.96 -38.69 -8.95
CA GLU A 355 -51.12 -38.62 -9.86
C GLU A 355 -51.74 -40.00 -10.11
N LYS A 356 -50.92 -41.05 -10.30
CA LYS A 356 -51.42 -42.43 -10.43
C LYS A 356 -52.16 -42.88 -9.18
N LYS A 357 -51.60 -42.62 -7.99
CA LYS A 357 -52.27 -42.92 -6.71
C LYS A 357 -53.58 -42.16 -6.55
N GLN A 358 -53.64 -40.87 -6.92
CA GLN A 358 -54.91 -40.11 -6.89
C GLN A 358 -55.96 -40.72 -7.83
N LYS A 359 -55.59 -41.04 -9.07
CA LYS A 359 -56.51 -41.65 -10.04
C LYS A 359 -56.97 -43.05 -9.62
N GLU A 360 -56.11 -43.84 -8.98
CA GLU A 360 -56.46 -45.15 -8.45
C GLU A 360 -57.44 -45.05 -7.27
N VAL A 361 -57.24 -44.10 -6.36
CA VAL A 361 -58.19 -43.79 -5.27
C VAL A 361 -59.55 -43.35 -5.84
N GLU A 362 -59.56 -42.49 -6.87
CA GLU A 362 -60.79 -42.04 -7.52
C GLU A 362 -61.53 -43.19 -8.24
N LEU A 363 -60.80 -44.10 -8.89
CA LEU A 363 -61.36 -45.28 -9.53
C LEU A 363 -61.91 -46.29 -8.51
N GLN A 364 -61.22 -46.50 -7.39
CA GLN A 364 -61.74 -47.33 -6.29
C GLN A 364 -63.03 -46.74 -5.72
N HIS A 365 -63.08 -45.42 -5.52
CA HIS A 365 -64.28 -44.74 -5.07
C HIS A 365 -65.48 -44.91 -6.04
N GLN A 366 -65.23 -44.86 -7.35
CA GLN A 366 -66.27 -45.16 -8.36
C GLN A 366 -66.76 -46.62 -8.30
N LYS A 367 -65.85 -47.59 -8.11
CA LYS A 367 -66.23 -49.00 -7.98
C LYS A 367 -67.03 -49.27 -6.70
N GLU A 368 -66.70 -48.62 -5.58
CA GLU A 368 -67.50 -48.68 -4.35
C GLU A 368 -68.91 -48.10 -4.55
N LEU A 369 -69.03 -46.96 -5.25
CA LEU A 369 -70.33 -46.40 -5.64
C LEU A 369 -71.14 -47.34 -6.53
N GLU A 370 -70.48 -48.07 -7.43
CA GLU A 370 -71.13 -49.02 -8.34
C GLU A 370 -71.52 -50.34 -7.64
N GLN A 371 -70.71 -50.81 -6.68
CA GLN A 371 -71.08 -51.93 -5.79
C GLN A 371 -72.23 -51.56 -4.86
N ALA A 372 -72.24 -50.34 -4.31
CA ALA A 372 -73.40 -49.82 -3.56
C ALA A 372 -74.66 -49.78 -4.44
N ARG A 373 -74.51 -49.48 -5.75
CA ARG A 373 -75.59 -49.55 -6.74
C ARG A 373 -76.06 -50.98 -7.04
N LYS A 374 -75.17 -51.96 -7.09
CA LYS A 374 -75.51 -53.37 -7.34
C LYS A 374 -76.11 -54.07 -6.12
N GLN A 375 -75.66 -53.71 -4.91
CA GLN A 375 -76.31 -54.15 -3.67
C GLN A 375 -77.75 -53.61 -3.53
N ALA A 376 -78.10 -52.52 -4.23
CA ALA A 376 -79.46 -51.98 -4.26
C ALA A 376 -80.44 -52.71 -5.22
N ILE A 377 -79.99 -53.71 -6.02
CA ILE A 377 -80.85 -54.41 -7.02
C ILE A 377 -81.32 -55.80 -6.54
N HIS A 378 -80.86 -56.30 -5.39
CA HIS A 378 -81.42 -57.48 -4.73
C HIS A 378 -81.78 -57.17 -3.29
N SER A 379 -82.94 -56.55 -3.10
CA SER A 379 -83.83 -56.56 -1.92
C SER A 379 -84.85 -55.43 -2.09
N ALA A 380 -86.11 -55.78 -2.36
CA ALA A 380 -87.21 -54.85 -2.20
C ALA A 380 -87.57 -54.81 -0.71
N ASP A 381 -87.19 -53.75 -0.01
CA ASP A 381 -88.12 -52.80 0.63
C ASP A 381 -87.35 -51.80 1.51
N GLU A 382 -87.80 -50.55 1.42
CA GLU A 382 -87.51 -49.38 2.27
C GLU A 382 -86.06 -48.86 2.39
N ALA A 383 -85.72 -47.84 1.59
CA ALA A 383 -84.72 -46.83 1.97
C ALA A 383 -84.95 -45.50 1.22
N THR A 384 -85.75 -44.64 1.86
CA THR A 384 -85.77 -43.17 1.80
C THR A 384 -85.03 -42.47 0.66
N GLN A 385 -85.80 -41.80 -0.21
CA GLN A 385 -85.32 -40.60 -0.90
C GLN A 385 -84.68 -39.64 0.12
N PRO A 386 -83.60 -38.91 -0.23
CA PRO A 386 -83.09 -37.88 0.67
C PRO A 386 -84.24 -36.89 0.92
N LYS A 387 -84.72 -36.84 2.17
CA LYS A 387 -85.72 -35.85 2.58
C LYS A 387 -85.09 -34.48 2.43
N TYR A 388 -85.42 -33.80 1.34
CA TYR A 388 -85.10 -32.40 1.22
C TYR A 388 -86.05 -31.62 2.14
N THR A 389 -85.47 -30.81 3.01
CA THR A 389 -86.22 -29.90 3.87
C THR A 389 -86.38 -28.57 3.11
N PRO A 390 -87.61 -28.11 2.82
CA PRO A 390 -87.80 -26.84 2.13
C PRO A 390 -87.47 -25.68 3.07
N VAL A 391 -86.51 -24.85 2.67
CA VAL A 391 -86.18 -23.58 3.33
C VAL A 391 -87.08 -22.51 2.73
N LYS A 392 -87.93 -21.90 3.56
CA LYS A 392 -88.90 -20.88 3.14
C LYS A 392 -88.51 -19.49 3.61
N ARG A 393 -88.87 -18.47 2.83
CA ARG A 393 -88.82 -17.05 3.21
C ARG A 393 -90.22 -16.46 2.98
N GLY A 394 -91.01 -16.35 4.05
CA GLY A 394 -92.45 -16.09 3.93
C GLY A 394 -93.18 -17.30 3.34
N ASP A 395 -94.07 -17.06 2.36
CA ASP A 395 -94.81 -18.13 1.67
C ASP A 395 -94.00 -18.79 0.53
N GLU A 396 -92.83 -18.26 0.20
CA GLU A 396 -91.98 -18.75 -0.89
C GLU A 396 -90.92 -19.75 -0.40
N THR A 397 -90.83 -20.92 -1.05
CA THR A 397 -89.70 -21.85 -0.88
C THR A 397 -88.49 -21.33 -1.66
N ILE A 398 -87.40 -21.01 -0.96
CA ILE A 398 -86.19 -20.43 -1.54
C ILE A 398 -85.08 -21.45 -1.81
N ALA A 399 -85.10 -22.61 -1.14
CA ALA A 399 -84.18 -23.71 -1.41
C ALA A 399 -84.72 -25.02 -0.85
N ASN A 400 -84.29 -26.15 -1.42
CA ASN A 400 -84.51 -27.48 -0.89
C ASN A 400 -83.15 -28.05 -0.45
N VAL A 401 -82.99 -28.39 0.83
CA VAL A 401 -81.70 -28.80 1.39
C VAL A 401 -81.73 -30.20 1.99
N ASN A 402 -80.65 -30.94 1.85
CA ASN A 402 -80.37 -32.14 2.64
C ASN A 402 -78.96 -32.05 3.25
N ASP A 403 -78.53 -33.08 3.96
CA ASP A 403 -77.25 -33.09 4.69
C ASP A 403 -75.99 -32.89 3.82
N LYS A 404 -76.10 -32.93 2.49
CA LYS A 404 -74.99 -32.80 1.54
C LYS A 404 -75.19 -31.79 0.41
N TYR A 405 -76.42 -31.43 0.07
CA TYR A 405 -76.74 -30.66 -1.13
C TYR A 405 -77.80 -29.59 -0.87
N VAL A 406 -77.58 -28.42 -1.48
CA VAL A 406 -78.55 -27.32 -1.59
C VAL A 406 -79.01 -27.23 -3.04
N VAL A 407 -80.33 -27.31 -3.27
CA VAL A 407 -80.94 -27.19 -4.60
C VAL A 407 -81.84 -25.96 -4.62
N THR A 408 -81.56 -25.03 -5.53
CA THR A 408 -82.34 -23.80 -5.72
C THR A 408 -82.72 -23.65 -7.19
N GLU A 409 -83.93 -23.17 -7.45
CA GLU A 409 -84.38 -22.82 -8.80
C GLU A 409 -83.87 -21.41 -9.15
N ILE A 410 -83.26 -21.24 -10.32
CA ILE A 410 -82.76 -19.95 -10.78
C ILE A 410 -83.90 -19.21 -11.48
N LYS A 411 -84.37 -18.11 -10.88
CA LYS A 411 -85.42 -17.27 -11.47
C LYS A 411 -84.87 -16.39 -12.59
N GLN A 412 -85.61 -16.28 -13.70
CA GLN A 412 -85.29 -15.35 -14.78
C GLN A 412 -85.77 -13.92 -14.46
N THR A 413 -85.09 -12.92 -15.00
CA THR A 413 -85.46 -11.49 -14.83
C THR A 413 -86.84 -11.23 -15.45
N PRO A 414 -87.80 -10.63 -14.72
CA PRO A 414 -89.10 -10.29 -15.29
C PRO A 414 -88.97 -9.33 -16.49
N PRO A 415 -89.78 -9.49 -17.57
CA PRO A 415 -89.63 -8.72 -18.82
C PRO A 415 -89.64 -7.20 -18.64
N LYS A 416 -90.42 -6.69 -17.67
CA LYS A 416 -90.51 -5.25 -17.33
C LYS A 416 -89.23 -4.66 -16.75
N PHE A 417 -88.25 -5.48 -16.38
CA PHE A 417 -86.99 -5.07 -15.75
C PHE A 417 -85.75 -5.57 -16.52
N GLU A 418 -85.93 -6.14 -17.72
CA GLU A 418 -84.81 -6.51 -18.58
C GLU A 418 -83.93 -5.29 -18.91
N GLY A 419 -82.61 -5.47 -18.83
CA GLY A 419 -81.61 -4.43 -19.13
C GLY A 419 -81.33 -3.43 -18.00
N GLN A 420 -82.12 -3.40 -16.91
CA GLN A 420 -81.79 -2.59 -15.73
C GLN A 420 -80.64 -3.23 -14.93
N LYS A 421 -79.72 -2.40 -14.41
CA LYS A 421 -78.57 -2.85 -13.62
C LYS A 421 -78.72 -2.38 -12.17
N TRP A 422 -78.55 -3.29 -11.22
CA TRP A 422 -78.51 -2.98 -9.79
C TRP A 422 -77.16 -3.40 -9.21
N LYS A 423 -76.62 -2.57 -8.32
CA LYS A 423 -75.42 -2.88 -7.54
C LYS A 423 -75.77 -2.82 -6.06
N ARG A 424 -75.51 -3.90 -5.32
CA ARG A 424 -75.60 -3.96 -3.86
C ARG A 424 -74.33 -4.59 -3.31
N THR A 425 -73.89 -4.10 -2.16
CA THR A 425 -72.76 -4.66 -1.42
C THR A 425 -73.30 -5.51 -0.29
N PHE A 426 -72.77 -6.72 -0.12
CA PHE A 426 -73.11 -7.65 0.96
C PHE A 426 -71.83 -7.99 1.72
N GLU A 427 -71.95 -8.21 3.02
CA GLU A 427 -70.88 -8.69 3.89
C GLU A 427 -71.27 -10.07 4.40
N PHE A 428 -70.33 -11.02 4.31
CA PHE A 428 -70.52 -12.41 4.71
C PHE A 428 -69.42 -12.81 5.69
N GLU A 429 -69.82 -13.35 6.84
CA GLU A 429 -68.91 -13.84 7.88
C GLU A 429 -69.20 -15.33 8.12
N GLY A 430 -68.16 -16.14 8.20
CA GLY A 430 -68.28 -17.59 8.39
C GLY A 430 -66.92 -18.28 8.41
N ASP A 431 -66.90 -19.58 8.69
CA ASP A 431 -65.68 -20.37 8.61
C ASP A 431 -65.15 -20.49 7.17
N LEU A 432 -63.88 -20.88 7.03
CA LEU A 432 -63.22 -20.94 5.74
C LEU A 432 -63.94 -21.90 4.75
N ALA A 433 -64.56 -22.97 5.25
CA ALA A 433 -65.26 -23.93 4.41
C ALA A 433 -66.56 -23.32 3.86
N ALA A 434 -67.31 -22.59 4.68
CA ALA A 434 -68.51 -21.87 4.27
C ALA A 434 -68.19 -20.76 3.27
N LEU A 435 -67.11 -20.01 3.48
CA LEU A 435 -66.66 -18.96 2.54
C LEU A 435 -66.20 -19.54 1.20
N GLN A 436 -65.45 -20.64 1.21
CA GLN A 436 -65.07 -21.34 -0.03
C GLN A 436 -66.28 -21.91 -0.77
N MET A 437 -67.27 -22.40 -0.04
CA MET A 437 -68.52 -22.88 -0.61
C MET A 437 -69.32 -21.75 -1.29
N LEU A 438 -69.42 -20.59 -0.63
CA LEU A 438 -70.04 -19.40 -1.19
C LEU A 438 -69.35 -18.95 -2.49
N ASN A 439 -68.03 -18.90 -2.51
CA ASN A 439 -67.25 -18.55 -3.71
C ASN A 439 -67.56 -19.51 -4.88
N ARG A 440 -67.61 -20.82 -4.62
CA ARG A 440 -68.00 -21.81 -5.64
C ARG A 440 -69.41 -21.58 -6.17
N TYR A 441 -70.37 -21.25 -5.30
CA TYR A 441 -71.73 -20.92 -5.73
C TYR A 441 -71.77 -19.65 -6.60
N MET A 442 -71.02 -18.61 -6.23
CA MET A 442 -70.95 -17.37 -7.00
C MET A 442 -70.32 -17.59 -8.39
N ASP A 443 -69.29 -18.46 -8.49
CA ASP A 443 -68.70 -18.87 -9.77
C ASP A 443 -69.68 -19.63 -10.66
N VAL A 444 -70.49 -20.53 -10.09
CA VAL A 444 -71.55 -21.24 -10.83
C VAL A 444 -72.63 -20.27 -11.30
N ILE A 445 -73.04 -19.30 -10.48
CA ILE A 445 -74.01 -18.28 -10.90
C ILE A 445 -73.45 -17.42 -12.03
N LYS A 446 -72.17 -17.04 -11.95
CA LYS A 446 -71.48 -16.28 -13.01
C LYS A 446 -71.39 -17.04 -14.34
N SER A 447 -71.22 -18.36 -14.32
CA SER A 447 -71.20 -19.17 -15.54
C SER A 447 -72.57 -19.24 -16.23
N ILE A 448 -73.65 -19.24 -15.44
CA ILE A 448 -75.03 -19.30 -15.95
C ILE A 448 -75.53 -17.90 -16.34
N ASN A 449 -75.11 -16.85 -15.63
CA ASN A 449 -75.44 -15.46 -15.94
C ASN A 449 -74.17 -14.62 -16.11
N PRO A 450 -73.62 -14.50 -17.34
CA PRO A 450 -72.36 -13.82 -17.61
C PRO A 450 -72.35 -12.33 -17.25
N THR A 451 -73.53 -11.72 -17.06
CA THR A 451 -73.65 -10.31 -16.64
C THR A 451 -73.50 -10.12 -15.13
N PHE A 452 -73.55 -11.20 -14.36
CA PHE A 452 -73.30 -11.20 -12.92
C PHE A 452 -71.79 -11.14 -12.65
N SER A 453 -71.37 -10.17 -11.83
CA SER A 453 -70.00 -10.08 -11.35
C SER A 453 -70.00 -9.89 -9.85
N PHE A 454 -69.07 -10.58 -9.19
CA PHE A 454 -68.78 -10.42 -7.77
C PHE A 454 -67.27 -10.18 -7.61
N GLY A 455 -66.90 -9.45 -6.56
CA GLY A 455 -65.52 -9.20 -6.19
C GLY A 455 -65.34 -9.48 -4.71
N GLU A 456 -64.32 -10.26 -4.36
CA GLU A 456 -63.95 -10.54 -2.98
C GLU A 456 -63.06 -9.39 -2.48
N VAL A 457 -63.44 -8.78 -1.36
CA VAL A 457 -62.60 -7.78 -0.68
C VAL A 457 -62.06 -8.46 0.57
N LYS A 458 -60.75 -8.72 0.59
CA LYS A 458 -60.10 -9.26 1.79
C LYS A 458 -59.77 -8.12 2.73
N LEU A 459 -60.18 -8.25 3.99
CA LEU A 459 -59.77 -7.35 5.05
C LEU A 459 -58.51 -7.94 5.69
N THR A 460 -57.37 -7.29 5.50
CA THR A 460 -56.11 -7.65 6.16
C THR A 460 -55.86 -6.69 7.30
N GLU A 461 -55.66 -7.23 8.50
CA GLU A 461 -55.30 -6.43 9.67
C GLU A 461 -53.85 -5.95 9.50
N LYS A 462 -53.66 -4.63 9.33
CA LYS A 462 -52.34 -4.02 9.23
C LYS A 462 -52.12 -3.08 10.41
N GLU A 463 -50.96 -3.22 11.03
CA GLU A 463 -50.46 -2.30 12.04
C GLU A 463 -49.94 -1.05 11.33
N LEU A 464 -50.63 0.07 11.53
CA LEU A 464 -50.25 1.37 10.98
C LEU A 464 -49.87 2.29 12.14
N SER A 465 -48.70 2.90 12.02
CA SER A 465 -48.23 3.93 12.96
C SER A 465 -48.85 5.28 12.60
N ASP A 466 -49.43 5.95 13.59
CA ASP A 466 -49.89 7.33 13.47
C ASP A 466 -48.69 8.25 13.20
N PRO A 467 -48.63 8.94 12.07
CA PRO A 467 -47.46 9.74 11.69
C PRO A 467 -47.25 11.00 12.54
N GLN A 468 -48.22 11.42 13.36
CA GLN A 468 -48.06 12.56 14.28
C GLN A 468 -47.70 12.12 15.71
N THR A 469 -48.17 10.96 16.16
CA THR A 469 -48.00 10.52 17.55
C THR A 469 -47.09 9.30 17.71
N GLY A 470 -46.77 8.59 16.62
CA GLY A 470 -45.97 7.36 16.59
C GLY A 470 -46.69 6.11 17.09
N VAL A 471 -47.95 6.23 17.55
CA VAL A 471 -48.73 5.14 18.13
C VAL A 471 -49.11 4.14 17.03
N ILE A 472 -48.77 2.87 17.23
CA ILE A 472 -49.12 1.79 16.30
C ILE A 472 -50.53 1.28 16.64
N ASN A 473 -51.46 1.49 15.72
CA ASN A 473 -52.85 1.02 15.84
C ASN A 473 -53.13 -0.04 14.77
N LYS A 474 -53.93 -1.04 15.12
CA LYS A 474 -54.38 -2.09 14.19
C LYS A 474 -55.60 -1.62 13.41
N TYR A 475 -55.51 -1.64 12.09
CA TYR A 475 -56.62 -1.29 11.20
C TYR A 475 -56.92 -2.43 10.24
N ASN A 476 -58.20 -2.73 10.06
CA ASN A 476 -58.65 -3.64 9.00
C ASN A 476 -58.62 -2.87 7.67
N VAL A 477 -57.61 -3.18 6.84
CA VAL A 477 -57.43 -2.53 5.53
C VAL A 477 -58.08 -3.38 4.46
N LYS A 478 -58.89 -2.75 3.60
CA LYS A 478 -59.49 -3.39 2.42
C LYS A 478 -58.42 -3.58 1.35
N GLU A 479 -57.96 -4.82 1.15
CA GLU A 479 -57.24 -5.19 -0.06
C GLU A 479 -58.27 -5.48 -1.16
N VAL A 480 -58.35 -4.55 -2.11
CA VAL A 480 -59.07 -4.74 -3.37
C VAL A 480 -58.10 -5.46 -4.31
N ASN A 481 -58.37 -6.71 -4.65
CA ASN A 481 -57.64 -7.43 -5.72
C ASN A 481 -58.13 -6.98 -7.10
#